data_AF-A0A661DIC6-F1
#
_entry.id   AF-A0A661DIC6-F1
#
_cell.length_a   1.000
_cell.length_b   1.000
_cell.length_c   1.000
_cell.angle_alpha   90.00
_cell.angle_beta   90.00
_cell.angle_gamma   90.00
#
_symmetry.space_group_name_H-M   'P 1'
#
loop_
_entity.id
_entity.type
_entity.pdbx_description
1 polymer ?
#
loop_
_entity_poly.entity_id
_entity_poly.type
_entity_poly.pdbx_seq_one_letter_code
_entity_poly.pdbx_strand_id
1 'polypeptide(L)'
;MTKYFPFIFFVLSLSSISLVSADEVVLKNGSRLVGEVLKKEDNTLEFKTPFAGTLKIKWENIVEVKMDKAVKLLLEDDSTQMANKLNNEDDIIIVSKDSDSRVQTIKQSEMVYINPDPWRLGEGHKITGNLNIALKSQRGNTDKDEFDLDGAITFRGKKDRLVFRGEYEQDKNNGIKTDLDWTFWGKYDYFFRKKTFLGGATLFEKDEFADLKLRQTYGVHIGHQYFESKAINLSVQAGFAQVFEDFYDAKDDDFFTGTWEINYDQYFFDEFVQPYHRQLGRLNLEDTSKYIFKSWTGLRFPLAYGFSVSGELQADYDSQPADNSDKTDTTFRFKLGYDF
;
A
#
# COMPACT_ATOMS: atom_id res chain seq x y z
N MET A 1 78.71 -37.84 21.52
CA MET A 1 77.25 -37.95 21.72
C MET A 1 76.73 -36.57 22.11
N THR A 2 76.30 -35.81 21.11
CA THR A 2 75.91 -34.40 21.23
C THR A 2 74.39 -34.34 21.37
N LYS A 3 73.88 -33.87 22.51
CA LYS A 3 72.43 -33.77 22.77
C LYS A 3 71.92 -32.41 22.28
N TYR A 4 71.03 -32.43 21.30
CA TYR A 4 70.28 -31.26 20.84
C TYR A 4 69.03 -31.07 21.73
N PHE A 5 68.85 -29.85 22.24
CA PHE A 5 67.64 -29.40 22.94
C PHE A 5 66.75 -28.67 21.91
N PRO A 6 65.48 -29.05 21.70
CA PRO A 6 64.60 -28.29 20.83
C PRO A 6 63.95 -27.14 21.62
N PHE A 7 64.18 -25.91 21.14
CA PHE A 7 63.50 -24.72 21.61
C PHE A 7 62.14 -24.64 20.87
N ILE A 8 61.04 -24.84 21.58
CA ILE A 8 59.69 -24.66 21.03
C ILE A 8 59.36 -23.17 21.11
N PHE A 9 59.31 -22.51 19.95
CA PHE A 9 58.82 -21.15 19.81
C PHE A 9 57.29 -21.18 19.80
N PHE A 10 56.67 -20.68 20.87
CA PHE A 10 55.22 -20.49 20.96
C PHE A 10 54.87 -19.13 20.32
N VAL A 11 54.39 -19.16 19.08
CA VAL A 11 53.88 -17.96 18.38
C VAL A 11 52.45 -17.71 18.86
N LEU A 12 52.26 -16.72 19.75
CA LEU A 12 50.95 -16.17 20.05
C LEU A 12 50.44 -15.41 18.82
N SER A 13 49.47 -15.96 18.09
CA SER A 13 48.70 -15.18 17.12
C SER A 13 47.71 -14.30 17.90
N LEU A 14 48.00 -13.00 18.00
CA LEU A 14 47.01 -12.03 18.43
C LEU A 14 45.95 -11.93 17.32
N SER A 15 44.82 -12.61 17.52
CA SER A 15 43.61 -12.40 16.75
C SER A 15 43.09 -11.00 17.05
N SER A 16 43.21 -10.08 16.10
CA SER A 16 42.57 -8.77 16.15
C SER A 16 41.06 -8.98 16.27
N ILE A 17 40.51 -8.78 17.46
CA ILE A 17 39.06 -8.67 17.66
C ILE A 17 38.67 -7.37 16.98
N SER A 18 38.16 -7.47 15.75
CA SER A 18 37.41 -6.37 15.15
C SER A 18 36.29 -6.04 16.12
N LEU A 19 36.34 -4.86 16.76
CA LEU A 19 35.17 -4.31 17.43
C LEU A 19 34.09 -4.22 16.36
N VAL A 20 33.17 -5.18 16.38
CA VAL A 20 31.96 -5.12 15.57
C VAL A 20 31.18 -3.95 16.13
N SER A 21 31.31 -2.82 15.45
CA SER A 21 30.52 -1.65 15.74
C SER A 21 29.07 -1.98 15.45
N ALA A 22 28.23 -1.84 16.46
CA ALA A 22 26.83 -2.22 16.38
C ALA A 22 26.00 -1.13 17.06
N ASP A 23 24.83 -0.88 16.48
CA ASP A 23 23.86 0.03 17.06
C ASP A 23 23.28 -0.60 18.33
N GLU A 24 22.79 0.25 19.22
CA GLU A 24 22.23 -0.17 20.50
C GLU A 24 20.87 0.46 20.75
N VAL A 25 19.94 -0.37 21.24
CA VAL A 25 18.63 0.08 21.69
C VAL A 25 18.47 -0.26 23.16
N VAL A 26 18.16 0.74 23.98
CA VAL A 26 17.85 0.57 25.40
C VAL A 26 16.35 0.68 25.59
N LEU A 27 15.75 -0.31 26.26
CA LEU A 27 14.33 -0.37 26.53
C LEU A 27 14.00 0.14 27.94
N LYS A 28 12.74 0.55 28.16
CA LYS A 28 12.24 1.04 29.46
C LYS A 28 12.36 0.02 30.59
N ASN A 29 12.40 -1.28 30.28
CA ASN A 29 12.61 -2.34 31.27
C ASN A 29 14.10 -2.59 31.60
N GLY A 30 15.03 -1.77 31.08
CA GLY A 30 16.46 -1.88 31.29
C GLY A 30 17.19 -2.83 30.32
N SER A 31 16.47 -3.52 29.43
CA SER A 31 17.10 -4.37 28.41
C SER A 31 17.93 -3.54 27.44
N ARG A 32 19.09 -4.07 27.03
CA ARG A 32 19.95 -3.47 26.01
C ARG A 32 20.13 -4.45 24.86
N LEU A 33 19.67 -4.06 23.69
CA LEU A 33 19.78 -4.83 22.46
C LEU A 33 20.92 -4.26 21.63
N VAL A 34 21.67 -5.15 20.99
CA VAL A 34 22.81 -4.82 20.12
C VAL A 34 22.54 -5.40 18.73
N GLY A 35 22.74 -4.61 17.69
CA GLY A 35 22.31 -4.95 16.33
C GLY A 35 22.42 -3.78 15.35
N GLU A 36 21.45 -3.66 14.46
CA GLU A 36 21.40 -2.64 13.41
C GLU A 36 20.01 -1.99 13.40
N VAL A 37 19.99 -0.66 13.47
CA VAL A 37 18.76 0.13 13.29
C VAL A 37 18.42 0.18 11.81
N LEU A 38 17.36 -0.54 11.41
CA LEU A 38 16.94 -0.57 10.01
C LEU A 38 16.15 0.69 9.69
N LYS A 39 14.97 0.84 10.31
CA LYS A 39 14.09 1.98 10.12
C LYS A 39 13.11 2.13 11.27
N LYS A 40 12.57 3.34 11.42
CA LYS A 40 11.36 3.60 12.20
C LYS A 40 10.30 4.11 11.26
N GLU A 41 9.12 3.53 11.36
CA GLU A 41 7.91 3.96 10.66
C GLU A 41 6.74 3.86 11.63
N ASP A 42 5.85 4.87 11.60
CA ASP A 42 4.81 5.07 12.60
C ASP A 42 5.39 5.06 14.03
N ASN A 43 4.88 4.18 14.90
CA ASN A 43 5.32 4.00 16.30
C ASN A 43 6.12 2.70 16.50
N THR A 44 6.78 2.18 15.45
CA THR A 44 7.56 0.94 15.53
C THR A 44 8.96 1.14 14.96
N LEU A 45 9.97 0.69 15.71
CA LEU A 45 11.35 0.54 15.25
C LEU A 45 11.58 -0.90 14.76
N GLU A 46 12.06 -1.05 13.53
CA GLU A 46 12.60 -2.31 13.02
C GLU A 46 14.09 -2.38 13.35
N PHE A 47 14.47 -3.36 14.16
CA PHE A 47 15.82 -3.53 14.66
C PHE A 47 16.32 -4.94 14.38
N LYS A 48 17.39 -5.06 13.58
CA LYS A 48 17.96 -6.35 13.21
C LYS A 48 18.97 -6.80 14.24
N THR A 49 18.70 -7.93 14.88
CA THR A 49 19.60 -8.57 15.85
C THR A 49 20.37 -9.71 15.21
N PRO A 50 21.58 -10.03 15.70
CA PRO A 50 22.33 -11.18 15.22
C PRO A 50 21.73 -12.54 15.62
N PHE A 51 20.78 -12.56 16.57
CA PHE A 51 20.29 -13.80 17.18
C PHE A 51 18.80 -14.11 16.93
N ALA A 52 17.95 -13.09 16.73
CA ALA A 52 16.50 -13.25 16.58
C ALA A 52 15.95 -12.62 15.29
N GLY A 53 16.82 -12.28 14.33
CA GLY A 53 16.42 -11.59 13.10
C GLY A 53 15.91 -10.17 13.40
N THR A 54 14.95 -9.71 12.60
CA THR A 54 14.37 -8.36 12.73
C THR A 54 13.28 -8.34 13.80
N LEU A 55 13.52 -7.56 14.86
CA LEU A 55 12.56 -7.29 15.91
C LEU A 55 11.75 -6.03 15.57
N LYS A 56 10.43 -6.09 15.75
CA LYS A 56 9.53 -4.92 15.73
C LYS A 56 9.30 -4.44 17.17
N ILE A 57 9.84 -3.27 17.51
CA ILE A 57 9.81 -2.74 18.88
C ILE A 57 8.95 -1.48 18.89
N LYS A 58 7.90 -1.45 19.73
CA LYS A 58 7.10 -0.23 19.89
C LYS A 58 7.97 0.92 20.42
N TRP A 59 7.86 2.07 19.78
CA TRP A 59 8.66 3.27 20.08
C TRP A 59 8.51 3.72 21.53
N GLU A 60 7.29 3.60 22.08
CA GLU A 60 6.99 3.91 23.48
C GLU A 60 7.79 3.10 24.51
N ASN A 61 8.34 1.94 24.11
CA ASN A 61 9.14 1.08 24.98
C ASN A 61 10.65 1.36 24.90
N ILE A 62 11.08 2.26 24.01
CA ILE A 62 12.48 2.61 23.77
C ILE A 62 12.82 3.86 24.58
N VAL A 63 13.95 3.83 25.29
CA VAL A 63 14.52 4.96 26.03
C VAL A 63 15.66 5.61 25.26
N GLU A 64 16.48 4.81 24.61
CA GLU A 64 17.68 5.31 23.91
C GLU A 64 17.93 4.48 22.67
N VAL A 65 18.33 5.17 21.59
CA VAL A 65 18.90 4.55 20.39
C VAL A 65 20.26 5.19 20.17
N LYS A 66 21.30 4.36 20.09
CA LYS A 66 22.67 4.78 19.72
C LYS A 66 23.03 4.12 18.41
N MET A 67 23.48 4.92 17.46
CA MET A 67 23.87 4.47 16.14
C MET A 67 25.32 4.85 15.90
N ASP A 68 26.12 3.87 15.47
CA ASP A 68 27.52 4.15 15.19
C ASP A 68 27.66 5.08 13.99
N LYS A 69 26.92 4.77 12.93
CA LYS A 69 26.77 5.64 11.76
C LYS A 69 25.58 6.56 11.95
N ALA A 70 25.72 7.81 11.51
CA ALA A 70 24.60 8.74 11.56
C ALA A 70 23.48 8.25 10.63
N VAL A 71 22.25 8.19 11.13
CA VAL A 71 21.06 7.84 10.36
C VAL A 71 20.30 9.11 9.99
N LYS A 72 19.53 9.04 8.91
CA LYS A 72 18.69 10.15 8.48
C LYS A 72 17.34 10.09 9.18
N LEU A 73 16.94 11.20 9.80
CA LEU A 73 15.61 11.42 10.33
C LEU A 73 14.78 12.22 9.32
N LEU A 74 13.49 11.91 9.24
CA LEU A 74 12.50 12.76 8.56
C LEU A 74 11.46 13.20 9.59
N LEU A 75 11.36 14.52 9.76
CA LEU A 75 10.45 15.14 10.72
C LEU A 75 9.09 15.42 10.08
N GLU A 76 8.11 15.74 10.93
CA GLU A 76 6.76 16.04 10.50
C GLU A 76 6.73 17.20 9.52
N ASP A 77 7.61 18.20 9.65
CA ASP A 77 7.70 19.39 8.79
C ASP A 77 8.43 19.16 7.45
N ASP A 78 8.73 17.91 7.09
CA ASP A 78 9.53 17.47 5.93
C ASP A 78 11.04 17.81 6.02
N SER A 79 11.51 18.42 7.12
CA SER A 79 12.94 18.63 7.33
C SER A 79 13.66 17.31 7.63
N THR A 80 14.94 17.26 7.29
CA THR A 80 15.78 16.09 7.55
C THR A 80 16.93 16.45 8.47
N GLN A 81 17.30 15.50 9.32
CA GLN A 81 18.41 15.64 10.25
C GLN A 81 19.23 14.36 10.30
N MET A 82 20.53 14.48 10.54
CA MET A 82 21.38 13.32 10.79
C MET A 82 21.48 13.09 12.30
N ALA A 83 21.38 11.85 12.75
CA ALA A 83 21.44 11.53 14.18
C ALA A 83 22.33 10.31 14.44
N ASN A 84 23.17 10.40 15.47
CA ASN A 84 23.95 9.27 15.99
C ASN A 84 23.39 8.76 17.31
N LYS A 85 22.56 9.56 17.98
CA LYS A 85 21.92 9.16 19.23
C LYS A 85 20.59 9.87 19.38
N LEU A 86 19.61 9.13 19.88
CA LEU A 86 18.28 9.57 20.23
C LEU A 86 18.02 9.17 21.69
N ASN A 87 17.73 10.13 22.56
CA ASN A 87 17.11 9.83 23.86
C ASN A 87 15.62 10.09 23.75
N ASN A 88 14.81 9.09 24.05
CA ASN A 88 13.36 9.09 23.94
C ASN A 88 12.74 9.14 25.34
N GLU A 89 12.74 10.33 25.94
CA GLU A 89 12.11 10.60 27.25
C GLU A 89 10.74 11.25 27.03
N ASP A 90 10.45 12.43 27.60
CA ASP A 90 9.23 13.18 27.26
C ASP A 90 9.35 13.84 25.87
N ASP A 91 10.53 14.41 25.59
CA ASP A 91 10.96 14.89 24.28
C ASP A 91 12.07 13.97 23.72
N ILE A 92 12.35 14.11 22.42
CA ILE A 92 13.48 13.44 21.77
C ILE A 92 14.68 14.38 21.74
N ILE A 93 15.74 13.98 22.42
CA ILE A 93 17.03 14.65 22.32
C ILE A 93 17.82 13.97 21.21
N ILE A 94 18.03 14.71 20.11
CA ILE A 94 18.86 14.31 18.98
C ILE A 94 20.30 14.78 19.23
N VAL A 95 21.24 13.87 19.09
CA VAL A 95 22.67 14.19 19.08
C VAL A 95 23.29 13.75 17.75
N SER A 96 23.84 14.73 17.04
CA SER A 96 24.55 14.53 15.77
C SER A 96 26.04 14.75 16.00
N LYS A 97 26.89 13.77 15.66
CA LYS A 97 28.35 13.90 15.84
C LYS A 97 29.06 14.68 14.73
N ASP A 98 28.34 15.14 13.70
CA ASP A 98 28.95 15.99 12.67
C ASP A 98 29.41 17.32 13.27
N SER A 99 30.66 17.68 12.95
CA SER A 99 31.56 18.82 13.25
C SER A 99 31.29 19.81 14.40
N ASP A 100 30.12 19.84 15.02
CA ASP A 100 29.74 20.77 16.08
C ASP A 100 28.83 20.15 17.16
N SER A 101 28.74 18.81 17.24
CA SER A 101 27.96 18.07 18.26
C SER A 101 26.62 18.73 18.58
N ARG A 102 25.77 18.91 17.56
CA ARG A 102 24.48 19.60 17.74
C ARG A 102 23.56 18.74 18.60
N VAL A 103 23.11 19.34 19.70
CA VAL A 103 22.03 18.81 20.53
C VAL A 103 20.77 19.58 20.19
N GLN A 104 19.77 18.89 19.66
CA GLN A 104 18.46 19.44 19.39
C GLN A 104 17.41 18.65 20.16
N THR A 105 16.50 19.35 20.81
CA THR A 105 15.31 18.76 21.40
C THR A 105 14.16 18.97 20.41
N ILE A 106 13.50 17.87 20.04
CA ILE A 106 12.25 17.89 19.27
C ILE A 106 11.19 17.14 20.05
N LYS A 107 9.92 17.42 19.79
CA LYS A 107 8.84 16.64 20.40
C LYS A 107 8.83 15.23 19.81
N GLN A 108 8.42 14.24 20.60
CA GLN A 108 8.24 12.88 20.06
C GLN A 108 7.33 12.84 18.84
N SER A 109 6.26 13.63 18.85
CA SER A 109 5.29 13.74 17.74
C SER A 109 5.91 14.28 16.45
N GLU A 110 7.02 15.02 16.53
CA GLU A 110 7.68 15.62 15.37
C GLU A 110 8.57 14.62 14.62
N MET A 111 8.99 13.52 15.25
CA MET A 111 9.86 12.53 14.61
C MET A 111 9.07 11.39 13.97
N VAL A 112 8.94 11.43 12.65
CA VAL A 112 8.10 10.49 11.91
C VAL A 112 8.89 9.25 11.47
N TYR A 113 10.05 9.44 10.84
CA TYR A 113 10.86 8.33 10.32
C TYR A 113 12.32 8.35 10.77
N ILE A 114 12.88 7.15 10.93
CA ILE A 114 14.33 6.88 10.94
C ILE A 114 14.64 6.07 9.68
N ASN A 115 15.67 6.47 8.93
CA ASN A 115 16.02 5.93 7.61
C ASN A 115 14.79 5.86 6.69
N PRO A 116 14.20 7.02 6.35
CA PRO A 116 13.05 7.07 5.46
C PRO A 116 13.39 6.45 4.10
N ASP A 117 12.41 5.76 3.51
CA ASP A 117 12.55 5.27 2.14
C ASP A 117 12.84 6.44 1.16
N PRO A 118 13.63 6.22 0.09
CA PRO A 118 14.04 7.28 -0.84
C PRO A 118 12.87 8.10 -1.42
N TRP A 119 11.76 7.46 -1.76
CA TRP A 119 10.59 8.14 -2.32
C TRP A 119 9.99 9.20 -1.37
N ARG A 120 10.11 9.02 -0.05
CA ARG A 120 9.67 10.00 0.97
C ARG A 120 10.55 11.25 0.98
N LEU A 121 11.79 11.12 0.49
CA LEU A 121 12.74 12.22 0.31
C LEU A 121 12.60 12.89 -1.06
N GLY A 122 11.73 12.37 -1.94
CA GLY A 122 11.60 12.85 -3.32
C GLY A 122 12.56 12.16 -4.29
N GLU A 123 13.15 11.04 -3.90
CA GLU A 123 14.06 10.25 -4.72
C GLU A 123 13.32 9.01 -5.27
N GLY A 124 12.81 9.12 -6.50
CA GLY A 124 12.09 8.03 -7.18
C GLY A 124 10.70 7.73 -6.59
N HIS A 125 10.23 6.51 -6.84
CA HIS A 125 8.87 6.06 -6.50
C HIS A 125 8.91 4.73 -5.75
N LYS A 126 8.05 4.61 -4.74
CA LYS A 126 7.67 3.30 -4.21
C LYS A 126 6.66 2.68 -5.15
N ILE A 127 6.92 1.46 -5.59
CA ILE A 127 6.00 0.67 -6.38
C ILE A 127 5.35 -0.33 -5.43
N THR A 128 4.03 -0.37 -5.42
CA THR A 128 3.25 -1.41 -4.75
C THR A 128 2.16 -1.91 -5.67
N GLY A 129 1.80 -3.18 -5.60
CA GLY A 129 0.72 -3.70 -6.40
C GLY A 129 0.17 -5.03 -5.93
N ASN A 130 -0.90 -5.46 -6.59
CA ASN A 130 -1.44 -6.79 -6.45
C ASN A 130 -1.96 -7.32 -7.79
N LEU A 131 -1.99 -8.64 -7.90
CA LEU A 131 -2.62 -9.36 -8.99
C LEU A 131 -3.40 -10.54 -8.40
N ASN A 132 -4.67 -10.66 -8.74
CA ASN A 132 -5.59 -11.64 -8.20
C ASN A 132 -6.23 -12.44 -9.34
N ILE A 133 -6.42 -13.74 -9.11
CA ILE A 133 -7.10 -14.64 -10.03
C ILE A 133 -8.20 -15.37 -9.25
N ALA A 134 -9.38 -15.50 -9.85
CA ALA A 134 -10.40 -16.46 -9.42
C ALA A 134 -10.84 -17.34 -10.60
N LEU A 135 -11.07 -18.61 -10.32
CA LEU A 135 -11.44 -19.61 -11.32
C LEU A 135 -12.57 -20.47 -10.77
N LYS A 136 -13.55 -20.77 -11.61
CA LYS A 136 -14.55 -21.80 -11.32
C LYS A 136 -14.71 -22.71 -12.52
N SER A 137 -14.81 -24.00 -12.23
CA SER A 137 -15.08 -25.01 -13.25
C SER A 137 -16.09 -26.01 -12.74
N GLN A 138 -17.19 -26.16 -13.47
CA GLN A 138 -18.27 -27.10 -13.19
C GLN A 138 -18.47 -27.99 -14.41
N ARG A 139 -18.70 -29.29 -14.18
CA ARG A 139 -18.94 -30.28 -15.23
C ARG A 139 -20.17 -31.13 -14.90
N GLY A 140 -20.95 -31.50 -15.91
CA GLY A 140 -22.08 -32.42 -15.74
C GLY A 140 -23.27 -32.10 -16.64
N ASN A 141 -24.46 -31.93 -16.06
CA ASN A 141 -25.67 -31.55 -16.81
C ASN A 141 -25.54 -30.16 -17.47
N THR A 142 -24.63 -29.34 -16.96
CA THR A 142 -24.27 -28.04 -17.51
C THR A 142 -22.80 -27.81 -17.20
N ASP A 143 -22.04 -27.44 -18.23
CA ASP A 143 -20.62 -27.13 -18.11
C ASP A 143 -20.47 -25.61 -17.92
N LYS A 144 -19.86 -25.19 -16.81
CA LYS A 144 -19.58 -23.78 -16.54
C LYS A 144 -18.09 -23.56 -16.35
N ASP A 145 -17.56 -22.51 -16.95
CA ASP A 145 -16.20 -22.03 -16.74
C ASP A 145 -16.27 -20.52 -16.50
N GLU A 146 -15.74 -20.07 -15.36
CA GLU A 146 -15.70 -18.65 -14.96
C GLU A 146 -14.23 -18.30 -14.70
N PHE A 147 -13.77 -17.19 -15.28
CA PHE A 147 -12.39 -16.70 -15.17
C PHE A 147 -12.39 -15.22 -14.79
N ASP A 148 -11.75 -14.92 -13.67
CA ASP A 148 -11.59 -13.55 -13.17
C ASP A 148 -10.12 -13.20 -13.00
N LEU A 149 -9.78 -12.00 -13.44
CA LEU A 149 -8.48 -11.38 -13.23
C LEU A 149 -8.68 -9.94 -12.78
N ASP A 150 -8.12 -9.57 -11.63
CA ASP A 150 -8.02 -8.18 -11.21
C ASP A 150 -6.63 -7.83 -10.70
N GLY A 151 -6.27 -6.56 -10.78
CA GLY A 151 -5.00 -6.11 -10.25
C GLY A 151 -4.90 -4.60 -10.15
N ALA A 152 -3.96 -4.17 -9.32
CA ALA A 152 -3.64 -2.77 -9.12
C ALA A 152 -2.12 -2.57 -9.07
N ILE A 153 -1.64 -1.45 -9.59
CA ILE A 153 -0.27 -0.99 -9.37
C ILE A 153 -0.30 0.50 -9.02
N THR A 154 0.51 0.86 -8.02
CA THR A 154 0.65 2.22 -7.53
C THR A 154 2.11 2.63 -7.55
N PHE A 155 2.39 3.77 -8.17
CA PHE A 155 3.68 4.46 -8.09
C PHE A 155 3.50 5.66 -7.15
N ARG A 156 4.13 5.61 -5.98
CA ARG A 156 4.04 6.66 -4.96
C ARG A 156 5.37 7.40 -4.85
N GLY A 157 5.39 8.64 -5.31
CA GLY A 157 6.47 9.61 -5.07
C GLY A 157 6.16 10.49 -3.86
N LYS A 158 7.03 11.46 -3.55
CA LYS A 158 6.78 12.42 -2.46
C LYS A 158 5.57 13.31 -2.74
N LYS A 159 5.45 13.82 -3.98
CA LYS A 159 4.45 14.81 -4.38
C LYS A 159 3.41 14.29 -5.34
N ASP A 160 3.55 13.05 -5.78
CA ASP A 160 2.70 12.46 -6.81
C ASP A 160 2.35 11.01 -6.48
N ARG A 161 1.20 10.58 -6.98
CA ARG A 161 0.78 9.18 -6.97
C ARG A 161 0.10 8.84 -8.29
N LEU A 162 0.56 7.79 -8.94
CA LEU A 162 -0.08 7.22 -10.12
C LEU A 162 -0.65 5.86 -9.74
N VAL A 163 -1.92 5.63 -10.02
CA VAL A 163 -2.61 4.36 -9.74
C VAL A 163 -3.21 3.84 -11.03
N PHE A 164 -2.96 2.57 -11.33
CA PHE A 164 -3.66 1.83 -12.38
C PHE A 164 -4.36 0.62 -11.76
N ARG A 165 -5.58 0.35 -12.19
CA ARG A 165 -6.34 -0.84 -11.85
C ARG A 165 -6.95 -1.45 -13.10
N GLY A 166 -7.03 -2.77 -13.13
CA GLY A 166 -7.63 -3.52 -14.23
C GLY A 166 -8.47 -4.67 -13.68
N GLU A 167 -9.61 -4.93 -14.30
CA GLU A 167 -10.52 -6.03 -14.02
C GLU A 167 -10.94 -6.65 -15.36
N TYR A 168 -11.05 -7.98 -15.39
CA TYR A 168 -11.48 -8.74 -16.54
C TYR A 168 -12.20 -10.00 -16.04
N GLU A 169 -13.41 -10.21 -16.52
CA GLU A 169 -14.18 -11.41 -16.27
C GLU A 169 -14.69 -12.00 -17.58
N GLN A 170 -14.77 -13.33 -17.62
CA GLN A 170 -15.31 -14.04 -18.76
C GLN A 170 -15.89 -15.38 -18.34
N ASP A 171 -17.20 -15.51 -18.55
CA ASP A 171 -17.95 -16.71 -18.20
C ASP A 171 -18.46 -17.44 -19.44
N LYS A 172 -18.50 -18.77 -19.32
CA LYS A 172 -19.06 -19.65 -20.32
C LYS A 172 -20.00 -20.66 -19.70
N ASN A 173 -21.11 -20.91 -20.41
CA ASN A 173 -22.05 -21.97 -20.15
C ASN A 173 -22.18 -22.86 -21.40
N ASN A 174 -21.86 -24.15 -21.27
CA ASN A 174 -21.81 -25.13 -22.36
C ASN A 174 -20.98 -24.63 -23.57
N GLY A 175 -19.87 -23.95 -23.29
CA GLY A 175 -18.97 -23.38 -24.30
C GLY A 175 -19.44 -22.07 -24.94
N ILE A 176 -20.65 -21.62 -24.64
CA ILE A 176 -21.19 -20.33 -25.09
C ILE A 176 -20.84 -19.28 -24.04
N LYS A 177 -20.27 -18.16 -24.48
CA LYS A 177 -19.98 -17.03 -23.59
C LYS A 177 -21.28 -16.49 -23.00
N THR A 178 -21.30 -16.27 -21.70
CA THR A 178 -22.44 -15.69 -20.96
C THR A 178 -22.05 -14.42 -20.23
N ASP A 179 -20.75 -14.15 -20.06
CA ASP A 179 -20.24 -12.90 -19.55
C ASP A 179 -18.93 -12.51 -20.27
N LEU A 180 -18.74 -11.21 -20.49
CA LEU A 180 -17.48 -10.59 -20.87
C LEU A 180 -17.52 -9.09 -20.56
N ASP A 181 -16.92 -8.75 -19.44
CA ASP A 181 -16.66 -7.39 -19.01
C ASP A 181 -15.16 -7.15 -18.84
N TRP A 182 -14.78 -5.89 -18.94
CA TRP A 182 -13.49 -5.45 -18.45
C TRP A 182 -13.54 -3.99 -18.04
N THR A 183 -12.73 -3.67 -17.05
CA THR A 183 -12.56 -2.30 -16.56
C THR A 183 -11.08 -1.97 -16.51
N PHE A 184 -10.71 -0.78 -17.01
CA PHE A 184 -9.39 -0.19 -16.79
C PHE A 184 -9.53 1.20 -16.20
N TRP A 185 -8.84 1.44 -15.09
CA TRP A 185 -8.86 2.71 -14.38
C TRP A 185 -7.45 3.22 -14.18
N GLY A 186 -7.23 4.50 -14.51
CA GLY A 186 -5.96 5.19 -14.31
C GLY A 186 -6.17 6.53 -13.64
N LYS A 187 -5.40 6.86 -12.61
CA LYS A 187 -5.43 8.19 -12.00
C LYS A 187 -4.05 8.71 -11.62
N TYR A 188 -3.90 10.02 -11.71
CA TYR A 188 -2.74 10.76 -11.22
C TYR A 188 -3.19 11.77 -10.16
N ASP A 189 -2.54 11.72 -8.99
CA ASP A 189 -2.76 12.61 -7.86
C ASP A 189 -1.51 13.47 -7.62
N TYR A 190 -1.64 14.80 -7.61
CA TYR A 190 -0.59 15.73 -7.19
C TYR A 190 -0.88 16.27 -5.78
N PHE A 191 0.01 15.96 -4.83
CA PHE A 191 -0.06 16.38 -3.43
C PHE A 191 0.49 17.80 -3.28
N PHE A 192 -0.40 18.79 -3.42
CA PHE A 192 -0.07 20.20 -3.18
C PHE A 192 -0.02 20.56 -1.69
N ARG A 193 -0.54 19.69 -0.82
CA ARG A 193 -0.32 19.66 0.63
C ARG A 193 -0.02 18.22 1.05
N LYS A 194 0.58 18.01 2.23
CA LYS A 194 1.00 16.68 2.72
C LYS A 194 -0.04 15.57 2.55
N LYS A 195 -1.32 15.89 2.80
CA LYS A 195 -2.44 14.95 2.74
C LYS A 195 -3.54 15.33 1.75
N THR A 196 -3.40 16.43 1.01
CA THR A 196 -4.43 16.88 0.07
C THR A 196 -3.88 16.88 -1.33
N PHE A 197 -4.62 16.28 -2.26
CA PHE A 197 -4.21 16.12 -3.63
C PHE A 197 -5.28 16.62 -4.61
N LEU A 198 -4.82 17.08 -5.76
CA LEU A 198 -5.64 17.38 -6.95
C LEU A 198 -5.14 16.47 -8.06
N GLY A 199 -6.06 15.93 -8.86
CA GLY A 199 -5.70 14.93 -9.85
C GLY A 199 -6.65 14.87 -11.04
N GLY A 200 -6.31 13.97 -11.94
CA GLY A 200 -7.15 13.56 -13.06
C GLY A 200 -7.26 12.05 -13.09
N ALA A 201 -8.41 11.56 -13.56
CA ALA A 201 -8.70 10.13 -13.68
C ALA A 201 -9.34 9.81 -15.02
N THR A 202 -9.08 8.59 -15.49
CA THR A 202 -9.75 8.00 -16.63
C THR A 202 -10.24 6.60 -16.27
N LEU A 203 -11.42 6.25 -16.78
CA LEU A 203 -12.04 4.95 -16.59
C LEU A 203 -12.61 4.49 -17.92
N PHE A 204 -12.25 3.27 -18.31
CA PHE A 204 -12.75 2.58 -19.49
C PHE A 204 -13.46 1.32 -19.02
N GLU A 205 -14.71 1.15 -19.43
CA GLU A 205 -15.52 -0.01 -19.08
C GLU A 205 -16.11 -0.61 -20.36
N LYS A 206 -16.14 -1.93 -20.44
CA LYS A 206 -16.95 -2.70 -21.40
C LYS A 206 -17.77 -3.71 -20.61
N ASP A 207 -19.00 -3.92 -21.05
CA ASP A 207 -19.86 -5.01 -20.60
C ASP A 207 -20.70 -5.48 -21.80
N GLU A 208 -20.32 -6.62 -22.40
CA GLU A 208 -20.97 -7.13 -23.61
C GLU A 208 -22.43 -7.54 -23.37
N PHE A 209 -22.76 -8.00 -22.17
CA PHE A 209 -24.09 -8.53 -21.84
C PHE A 209 -25.03 -7.47 -21.27
N ALA A 210 -24.49 -6.34 -20.81
CA ALA A 210 -25.25 -5.13 -20.47
C ALA A 210 -25.35 -4.11 -21.62
N ASP A 211 -25.17 -4.53 -22.88
CA ASP A 211 -25.22 -3.68 -24.09
C ASP A 211 -24.13 -2.58 -24.15
N LEU A 212 -23.17 -2.57 -23.23
CA LEU A 212 -22.15 -1.54 -23.15
C LEU A 212 -20.89 -1.90 -23.95
N LYS A 213 -20.79 -1.34 -25.15
CA LYS A 213 -19.63 -1.54 -26.03
C LYS A 213 -18.38 -0.86 -25.48
N LEU A 214 -18.51 0.39 -25.03
CA LEU A 214 -17.44 1.13 -24.36
C LEU A 214 -18.02 2.34 -23.61
N ARG A 215 -17.70 2.45 -22.32
CA ARG A 215 -17.85 3.69 -21.55
C ARG A 215 -16.49 4.30 -21.29
N GLN A 216 -16.31 5.56 -21.64
CA GLN A 216 -15.13 6.35 -21.33
C GLN A 216 -15.50 7.44 -20.35
N THR A 217 -14.82 7.51 -19.22
CA THR A 217 -14.97 8.61 -18.26
C THR A 217 -13.65 9.35 -18.14
N TYR A 218 -13.69 10.68 -18.27
CA TYR A 218 -12.52 11.54 -18.09
C TYR A 218 -12.87 12.61 -17.06
N GLY A 219 -12.12 12.64 -15.96
CA GLY A 219 -12.46 13.51 -14.84
C GLY A 219 -11.28 14.15 -14.14
N VAL A 220 -11.61 15.14 -13.32
CA VAL A 220 -10.71 15.79 -12.38
C VAL A 220 -11.26 15.65 -10.98
N HIS A 221 -10.38 15.53 -10.00
CA HIS A 221 -10.78 15.28 -8.61
C HIS A 221 -9.88 15.98 -7.62
N ILE A 222 -10.44 16.31 -6.47
CA ILE A 222 -9.73 16.71 -5.26
C ILE A 222 -9.96 15.66 -4.18
N GLY A 223 -8.92 15.33 -3.42
CA GLY A 223 -9.04 14.33 -2.38
C GLY A 223 -8.13 14.59 -1.18
N HIS A 224 -8.40 13.83 -0.14
CA HIS A 224 -7.67 13.85 1.11
C HIS A 224 -7.27 12.44 1.54
N GLN A 225 -6.00 12.30 1.91
CA GLN A 225 -5.40 11.09 2.45
C GLN A 225 -5.42 11.17 3.98
N TYR A 226 -6.46 10.63 4.62
CA TYR A 226 -6.63 10.69 6.08
C TYR A 226 -5.54 9.89 6.79
N PHE A 227 -5.31 8.66 6.33
CA PHE A 227 -4.29 7.74 6.85
C PHE A 227 -3.46 7.18 5.69
N GLU A 228 -2.14 7.15 5.82
CA GLU A 228 -1.21 6.56 4.86
C GLU A 228 -0.05 5.90 5.61
N SER A 229 -0.21 4.62 5.92
CA SER A 229 0.86 3.85 6.56
C SER A 229 0.75 2.36 6.23
N LYS A 230 1.68 1.55 6.73
CA LYS A 230 1.59 0.10 6.58
C LYS A 230 0.34 -0.46 7.27
N ALA A 231 -0.05 0.10 8.41
CA ALA A 231 -1.12 -0.47 9.24
C ALA A 231 -2.53 -0.09 8.77
N ILE A 232 -2.71 1.13 8.26
CA ILE A 232 -4.01 1.66 7.85
C ILE A 232 -3.85 2.68 6.72
N ASN A 233 -4.74 2.57 5.74
CA ASN A 233 -4.88 3.54 4.66
C ASN A 233 -6.34 3.96 4.54
N LEU A 234 -6.56 5.26 4.39
CA LEU A 234 -7.88 5.83 4.10
C LEU A 234 -7.72 7.06 3.23
N SER A 235 -8.39 7.06 2.08
CA SER A 235 -8.50 8.22 1.20
C SER A 235 -9.94 8.42 0.77
N VAL A 236 -10.32 9.69 0.64
CA VAL A 236 -11.60 10.10 0.07
C VAL A 236 -11.33 11.15 -0.99
N GLN A 237 -12.02 11.06 -2.11
CA GLN A 237 -11.96 12.06 -3.17
C GLN A 237 -13.35 12.32 -3.73
N ALA A 238 -13.52 13.51 -4.28
CA ALA A 238 -14.69 13.90 -5.05
C ALA A 238 -14.25 14.73 -6.26
N GLY A 239 -15.04 14.72 -7.31
CA GLY A 239 -14.68 15.36 -8.56
C GLY A 239 -15.82 15.46 -9.53
N PHE A 240 -15.45 15.77 -10.76
CA PHE A 240 -16.38 15.84 -11.88
C PHE A 240 -15.75 15.16 -13.09
N ALA A 241 -16.59 14.59 -13.94
CA ALA A 241 -16.15 13.92 -15.15
C ALA A 241 -17.14 14.08 -16.30
N GLN A 242 -16.63 13.98 -17.52
CA GLN A 242 -17.44 13.73 -18.71
C GLN A 242 -17.47 12.23 -18.97
N VAL A 243 -18.66 11.69 -19.24
CA VAL A 243 -18.87 10.29 -19.63
C VAL A 243 -19.29 10.25 -21.09
N PHE A 244 -18.75 9.29 -21.84
CA PHE A 244 -19.16 8.95 -23.20
C PHE A 244 -19.48 7.46 -23.23
N GLU A 245 -20.68 7.11 -23.69
CA GLU A 245 -21.17 5.73 -23.75
C GLU A 245 -21.51 5.36 -25.18
N ASP A 246 -20.82 4.34 -25.68
CA ASP A 246 -21.16 3.67 -26.93
C ASP A 246 -21.85 2.35 -26.57
N PHE A 247 -23.04 2.11 -27.15
CA PHE A 247 -23.81 0.87 -26.95
C PHE A 247 -23.78 -0.02 -28.20
N TYR A 248 -24.18 -1.28 -28.09
CA TYR A 248 -24.35 -2.14 -29.27
C TYR A 248 -25.70 -1.89 -29.96
N ASP A 249 -26.78 -1.83 -29.16
CA ASP A 249 -28.15 -1.70 -29.63
C ASP A 249 -28.83 -0.39 -29.15
N ALA A 250 -28.60 0.03 -27.91
CA ALA A 250 -29.12 1.30 -27.39
C ALA A 250 -28.47 2.51 -28.09
N LYS A 251 -29.07 3.70 -27.85
CA LYS A 251 -28.52 4.94 -28.39
C LYS A 251 -27.35 5.39 -27.52
N ASP A 252 -26.24 5.74 -28.15
CA ASP A 252 -25.10 6.41 -27.51
C ASP A 252 -25.54 7.63 -26.70
N ASP A 253 -24.86 7.84 -25.56
CA ASP A 253 -25.14 8.93 -24.62
C ASP A 253 -23.83 9.60 -24.15
N ASP A 254 -23.92 10.87 -23.80
CA ASP A 254 -22.82 11.61 -23.19
C ASP A 254 -23.37 12.59 -22.17
N PHE A 255 -22.73 12.66 -21.00
CA PHE A 255 -23.23 13.47 -19.90
C PHE A 255 -22.14 13.84 -18.91
N PHE A 256 -22.39 14.94 -18.21
CA PHE A 256 -21.55 15.38 -17.11
C PHE A 256 -21.95 14.72 -15.78
N THR A 257 -20.97 14.28 -15.00
CA THR A 257 -21.20 13.58 -13.73
C THR A 257 -20.38 14.14 -12.57
N GLY A 258 -20.99 14.19 -11.39
CA GLY A 258 -20.29 14.32 -10.12
C GLY A 258 -19.79 12.95 -9.66
N THR A 259 -18.54 12.87 -9.20
CA THR A 259 -17.90 11.61 -8.83
C THR A 259 -17.41 11.64 -7.39
N TRP A 260 -17.39 10.48 -6.73
CA TRP A 260 -16.71 10.30 -5.45
C TRP A 260 -16.09 8.92 -5.35
N GLU A 261 -15.03 8.81 -4.56
CA GLU A 261 -14.36 7.54 -4.30
C GLU A 261 -13.85 7.49 -2.87
N ILE A 262 -13.94 6.31 -2.26
CA ILE A 262 -13.37 6.00 -0.95
C ILE A 262 -12.50 4.76 -1.13
N ASN A 263 -11.27 4.81 -0.61
CA ASN A 263 -10.41 3.63 -0.49
C ASN A 263 -9.96 3.48 0.96
N TYR A 264 -10.17 2.30 1.52
CA TYR A 264 -9.81 1.93 2.87
C TYR A 264 -9.19 0.54 2.89
N ASP A 265 -8.12 0.37 3.65
CA ASP A 265 -7.58 -0.92 4.05
C ASP A 265 -6.88 -0.80 5.41
N GLN A 266 -6.91 -1.88 6.19
CA GLN A 266 -6.28 -1.88 7.51
C GLN A 266 -5.85 -3.29 7.91
N TYR A 267 -4.65 -3.46 8.45
CA TYR A 267 -4.23 -4.72 9.03
C TYR A 267 -4.71 -4.89 10.48
N PHE A 268 -5.10 -6.11 10.81
CA PHE A 268 -5.40 -6.56 12.17
C PHE A 268 -4.59 -7.81 12.53
N PHE A 269 -4.46 -8.05 13.84
CA PHE A 269 -3.82 -9.24 14.42
C PHE A 269 -2.41 -9.51 13.83
N ASP A 270 -1.51 -8.55 13.97
CA ASP A 270 -0.12 -8.63 13.47
C ASP A 270 -0.02 -8.98 11.97
N GLU A 271 -0.81 -8.29 11.15
CA GLU A 271 -0.85 -8.45 9.68
C GLU A 271 -1.50 -9.78 9.22
N PHE A 272 -2.20 -10.51 10.11
CA PHE A 272 -2.89 -11.76 9.76
C PHE A 272 -4.07 -11.56 8.78
N VAL A 273 -4.80 -10.45 8.90
CA VAL A 273 -5.95 -10.14 8.05
C VAL A 273 -6.00 -8.65 7.74
N GLN A 274 -6.42 -8.33 6.53
CA GLN A 274 -6.60 -6.98 6.03
C GLN A 274 -8.01 -6.83 5.44
N PRO A 275 -9.00 -6.36 6.22
CA PRO A 275 -10.22 -5.83 5.65
C PRO A 275 -9.90 -4.66 4.72
N TYR A 276 -10.59 -4.63 3.58
CA TYR A 276 -10.51 -3.52 2.65
C TYR A 276 -11.90 -3.18 2.11
N HIS A 277 -12.04 -1.90 1.76
CA HIS A 277 -13.23 -1.38 1.11
C HIS A 277 -12.81 -0.35 0.08
N ARG A 278 -13.33 -0.50 -1.14
CA ARG A 278 -13.24 0.47 -2.21
C ARG A 278 -14.63 0.76 -2.71
N GLN A 279 -14.91 2.02 -3.02
CA GLN A 279 -16.13 2.39 -3.73
C GLN A 279 -15.88 3.53 -4.70
N LEU A 280 -16.65 3.53 -5.79
CA LEU A 280 -16.76 4.61 -6.76
C LEU A 280 -18.25 4.93 -6.93
N GLY A 281 -18.60 6.21 -6.89
CA GLY A 281 -19.94 6.67 -7.23
C GLY A 281 -19.91 7.72 -8.33
N ARG A 282 -20.97 7.72 -9.13
CA ARG A 282 -21.23 8.68 -10.21
C ARG A 282 -22.68 9.13 -10.10
N LEU A 283 -22.90 10.44 -10.12
CA LEU A 283 -24.21 11.07 -10.18
C LEU A 283 -24.30 11.86 -11.48
N ASN A 284 -25.23 11.54 -12.37
CA ASN A 284 -25.45 12.35 -13.57
C ASN A 284 -25.98 13.73 -13.13
N LEU A 285 -25.34 14.80 -13.58
CA LEU A 285 -25.65 16.17 -13.17
C LEU A 285 -26.71 16.83 -14.07
N GLU A 286 -27.02 16.19 -15.20
CA GLU A 286 -28.07 16.59 -16.14
C GLU A 286 -29.41 15.91 -15.80
N ASP A 287 -29.34 14.69 -15.24
CA ASP A 287 -30.47 13.97 -14.64
C ASP A 287 -30.05 13.30 -13.32
N THR A 288 -30.29 13.97 -12.20
CA THR A 288 -29.87 13.49 -10.86
C THR A 288 -30.65 12.28 -10.36
N SER A 289 -31.67 11.82 -11.09
CA SER A 289 -32.29 10.52 -10.83
C SER A 289 -31.42 9.35 -11.31
N LYS A 290 -30.44 9.62 -12.20
CA LYS A 290 -29.45 8.66 -12.71
C LYS A 290 -28.15 8.72 -11.89
N TYR A 291 -27.85 7.64 -11.19
CA TYR A 291 -26.60 7.45 -10.47
C TYR A 291 -26.17 5.99 -10.45
N ILE A 292 -24.85 5.79 -10.41
CA ILE A 292 -24.19 4.49 -10.34
C ILE A 292 -23.36 4.45 -9.06
N PHE A 293 -23.37 3.32 -8.37
CA PHE A 293 -22.53 3.05 -7.22
C PHE A 293 -21.90 1.66 -7.36
N LYS A 294 -20.56 1.61 -7.37
CA LYS A 294 -19.79 0.36 -7.40
C LYS A 294 -18.97 0.24 -6.13
N SER A 295 -18.92 -0.93 -5.53
CA SER A 295 -18.11 -1.18 -4.33
C SER A 295 -17.51 -2.58 -4.29
N TRP A 296 -16.33 -2.68 -3.69
CA TRP A 296 -15.59 -3.91 -3.43
C TRP A 296 -15.24 -3.94 -1.95
N THR A 297 -15.81 -4.89 -1.22
CA THR A 297 -15.57 -5.06 0.21
C THR A 297 -15.07 -6.47 0.47
N GLY A 298 -13.90 -6.60 1.07
CA GLY A 298 -13.29 -7.92 1.24
C GLY A 298 -12.40 -8.06 2.45
N LEU A 299 -12.02 -9.31 2.70
CA LEU A 299 -11.01 -9.70 3.67
C LEU A 299 -9.87 -10.35 2.91
N ARG A 300 -8.68 -9.76 2.99
CA ARG A 300 -7.43 -10.33 2.47
C ARG A 300 -6.66 -10.98 3.60
N PHE A 301 -6.15 -12.17 3.37
CA PHE A 301 -5.29 -12.92 4.28
C PHE A 301 -3.92 -13.08 3.62
N PRO A 302 -2.91 -12.29 4.04
CA PRO A 302 -1.55 -12.43 3.55
C PRO A 302 -0.98 -13.81 3.89
N LEU A 303 -0.26 -14.39 2.95
CA LEU A 303 0.49 -15.63 3.07
C LEU A 303 1.99 -15.36 2.87
N ALA A 304 2.80 -16.41 2.93
CA ALA A 304 4.23 -16.28 2.73
C ALA A 304 4.58 -15.85 1.30
N TYR A 305 5.73 -15.18 1.15
CA TYR A 305 6.32 -14.80 -0.14
C TYR A 305 5.46 -13.89 -1.03
N GLY A 306 4.58 -13.08 -0.42
CA GLY A 306 3.73 -12.13 -1.14
C GLY A 306 2.42 -12.74 -1.67
N PHE A 307 2.19 -14.05 -1.53
CA PHE A 307 0.89 -14.61 -1.86
C PHE A 307 -0.18 -14.16 -0.87
N SER A 308 -1.43 -14.12 -1.30
CA SER A 308 -2.58 -13.85 -0.43
C SER A 308 -3.81 -14.62 -0.90
N VAL A 309 -4.77 -14.81 0.00
CA VAL A 309 -6.12 -15.26 -0.37
C VAL A 309 -7.13 -14.24 0.08
N SER A 310 -8.15 -13.97 -0.73
CA SER A 310 -9.17 -12.98 -0.42
C SER A 310 -10.57 -13.52 -0.64
N GLY A 311 -11.50 -13.13 0.23
CA GLY A 311 -12.94 -13.20 -0.03
C GLY A 311 -13.46 -11.79 -0.25
N GLU A 312 -14.16 -11.54 -1.35
CA GLU A 312 -14.62 -10.21 -1.76
C GLU A 312 -16.09 -10.24 -2.17
N LEU A 313 -16.84 -9.23 -1.71
CA LEU A 313 -18.16 -8.88 -2.20
C LEU A 313 -18.03 -7.64 -3.11
N GLN A 314 -18.34 -7.81 -4.38
CA GLN A 314 -18.57 -6.72 -5.31
C GLN A 314 -20.07 -6.43 -5.37
N ALA A 315 -20.45 -5.16 -5.29
CA ALA A 315 -21.83 -4.70 -5.45
C ALA A 315 -21.87 -3.53 -6.43
N ASP A 316 -22.64 -3.71 -7.50
CA ASP A 316 -22.82 -2.75 -8.58
C ASP A 316 -24.29 -2.36 -8.63
N TYR A 317 -24.56 -1.07 -8.37
CA TYR A 317 -25.90 -0.49 -8.37
C TYR A 317 -26.03 0.49 -9.52
N ASP A 318 -27.08 0.30 -10.32
CA ASP A 318 -27.54 1.27 -11.32
C ASP A 318 -28.99 1.66 -11.03
N SER A 319 -29.22 2.96 -10.85
CA SER A 319 -30.55 3.52 -10.63
C SER A 319 -31.50 3.36 -11.82
N GLN A 320 -30.97 3.29 -13.05
CA GLN A 320 -31.69 3.19 -14.33
C GLN A 320 -30.93 2.23 -15.27
N PRO A 321 -30.92 0.92 -14.98
CA PRO A 321 -30.24 -0.05 -15.83
C PRO A 321 -30.99 -0.23 -17.16
N ALA A 322 -30.37 -0.90 -18.13
CA ALA A 322 -31.00 -1.25 -19.40
C ALA A 322 -32.28 -2.10 -19.18
N ASP A 323 -33.18 -2.10 -20.18
CA ASP A 323 -34.43 -2.85 -20.11
C ASP A 323 -34.17 -4.34 -19.82
N ASN A 324 -34.89 -4.89 -18.83
CA ASN A 324 -34.76 -6.26 -18.30
C ASN A 324 -33.48 -6.56 -17.49
N SER A 325 -32.73 -5.54 -17.08
CA SER A 325 -31.61 -5.69 -16.13
C SER A 325 -32.01 -5.33 -14.71
N ASP A 326 -31.41 -6.00 -13.72
CA ASP A 326 -31.63 -5.70 -12.32
C ASP A 326 -30.91 -4.39 -11.93
N LYS A 327 -31.41 -3.69 -10.90
CA LYS A 327 -30.78 -2.46 -10.39
C LYS A 327 -29.51 -2.71 -9.59
N THR A 328 -29.30 -3.95 -9.16
CA THR A 328 -28.21 -4.29 -8.24
C THR A 328 -27.71 -5.67 -8.54
N ASP A 329 -26.47 -5.73 -8.99
CA ASP A 329 -25.72 -6.95 -9.16
C ASP A 329 -24.75 -7.11 -8.00
N THR A 330 -24.59 -8.35 -7.54
CA THR A 330 -23.74 -8.64 -6.39
C THR A 330 -23.00 -9.94 -6.62
N THR A 331 -21.68 -9.86 -6.64
CA THR A 331 -20.79 -10.98 -6.92
C THR A 331 -19.90 -11.26 -5.73
N PHE A 332 -19.84 -12.52 -5.30
CA PHE A 332 -18.92 -12.95 -4.25
C PHE A 332 -17.79 -13.78 -4.85
N ARG A 333 -16.54 -13.33 -4.68
CA ARG A 333 -15.35 -14.00 -5.24
C ARG A 333 -14.41 -14.47 -4.14
N PHE A 334 -13.84 -15.65 -4.35
CA PHE A 334 -12.66 -16.13 -3.64
C PHE A 334 -11.46 -16.05 -4.57
N LYS A 335 -10.42 -15.33 -4.16
CA LYS A 335 -9.29 -14.97 -5.01
C LYS A 335 -7.98 -15.50 -4.44
N LEU A 336 -7.09 -15.94 -5.33
CA LEU A 336 -5.67 -16.13 -5.04
C LEU A 336 -4.90 -14.93 -5.58
N GLY A 337 -4.13 -14.27 -4.71
CA GLY A 337 -3.43 -13.03 -5.00
C GLY A 337 -1.92 -13.13 -4.86
N TYR A 338 -1.22 -12.20 -5.50
CA TYR A 338 0.19 -11.89 -5.27
C TYR A 338 0.36 -10.38 -5.07
N ASP A 339 0.84 -9.98 -3.90
CA ASP A 339 1.10 -8.61 -3.46
C ASP A 339 2.62 -8.32 -3.49
N PHE A 340 3.02 -7.14 -3.95
CA PHE A 340 4.43 -6.72 -4.03
C PHE A 340 4.67 -5.24 -3.72
#